data_AF-A0A2I0XHI9-F1
#
_entry.id   AF-A0A2I0XHI9-F1
#
_cell.length_a   1.000
_cell.length_b   1.000
_cell.length_c   1.000
_cell.angle_alpha   90.00
_cell.angle_beta   90.00
_cell.angle_gamma   90.00
#
_symmetry.space_group_name_H-M   'P 1'
#
loop_
_entity.id
_entity.type
_entity.pdbx_description
1 polymer ?
#
loop_
_entity_poly.entity_id
_entity_poly.type
_entity_poly.pdbx_seq_one_letter_code
_entity_poly.pdbx_strand_id
1 'polypeptide(L)'
;MTMEEWEVLDRTALGLIRLSLSLAVAFNIVNEKTTVNLMTALTKMYEKSSDPNKMFLMKKLFNIKMLDNTPMEEHLNNLNTMMSQLCLVGIKFDDDVRALLLLSSLPKKLG
;
A
#
# COMPACT_ATOMS: atom_id res chain seq x y z
N MET A 1 -3.33 -12.93 32.83
CA MET A 1 -3.14 -13.83 31.69
C MET A 1 -1.88 -14.62 31.95
N THR A 2 -2.00 -15.93 32.13
CA THR A 2 -0.87 -16.84 32.30
C THR A 2 -0.30 -17.24 30.93
N MET A 3 0.91 -17.79 30.91
CA MET A 3 1.53 -18.29 29.67
C MET A 3 0.67 -19.39 29.01
N GLU A 4 0.06 -20.26 29.84
CA GLU A 4 -0.81 -21.34 29.39
C GLU A 4 -2.11 -20.83 28.75
N GLU A 5 -2.74 -19.82 29.36
CA GLU A 5 -3.91 -19.15 28.78
C GLU A 5 -3.59 -18.51 27.42
N TRP A 6 -2.40 -17.91 27.29
CA TRP A 6 -1.94 -17.30 26.04
C TRP A 6 -1.70 -18.34 24.94
N GLU A 7 -1.07 -19.48 25.27
CA GLU A 7 -0.83 -20.56 24.30
C GLU A 7 -2.12 -21.19 23.78
N VAL A 8 -3.13 -21.34 24.64
CA VAL A 8 -4.45 -21.83 24.23
C VAL A 8 -5.07 -20.86 23.24
N LEU A 9 -5.06 -19.56 23.55
CA LEU A 9 -5.58 -18.52 22.67
C LEU A 9 -4.84 -18.47 21.33
N ASP A 10 -3.51 -18.57 21.34
CA ASP A 10 -2.69 -18.58 20.12
C ASP A 10 -3.01 -19.77 19.22
N ARG A 11 -3.16 -20.98 19.79
CA ARG A 11 -3.57 -22.17 19.02
C ARG A 11 -4.97 -22.03 18.44
N THR A 12 -5.92 -21.47 19.20
CA THR A 12 -7.29 -21.24 18.73
C THR A 12 -7.30 -20.23 17.58
N ALA A 13 -6.60 -19.10 17.72
CA ALA A 13 -6.50 -18.08 16.68
C ALA A 13 -5.85 -18.64 15.41
N LEU A 14 -4.76 -19.39 15.54
CA LEU A 14 -4.07 -20.06 14.43
C LEU A 14 -5.03 -20.96 13.63
N GLY A 15 -5.83 -21.77 14.32
CA GLY A 15 -6.82 -22.66 13.69
C GLY A 15 -7.90 -21.90 12.93
N LEU A 16 -8.47 -20.85 13.55
CA LEU A 16 -9.52 -20.03 12.94
C LEU A 16 -9.02 -19.31 11.69
N ILE A 17 -7.83 -18.71 11.72
CA ILE A 17 -7.27 -18.02 10.56
C ILE A 17 -7.06 -19.01 9.41
N ARG A 18 -6.51 -20.20 9.67
CA ARG A 18 -6.33 -21.23 8.63
C ARG A 18 -7.65 -21.66 7.99
N LEU A 19 -8.70 -21.82 8.79
CA LEU A 19 -10.04 -22.19 8.31
C LEU A 19 -10.70 -21.08 7.47
N SER A 20 -10.37 -19.81 7.75
CA SER A 20 -10.91 -18.66 7.01
C SER A 20 -10.26 -18.43 5.64
N LEU A 21 -9.13 -19.08 5.37
CA LEU A 21 -8.36 -18.90 4.15
C LEU A 21 -8.74 -19.93 3.08
N SER A 22 -8.56 -19.57 1.82
CA SER A 22 -8.71 -20.52 0.72
C SER A 22 -7.60 -21.57 0.77
N LEU A 23 -7.89 -22.77 0.24
CA LEU A 23 -6.99 -23.92 0.28
C LEU A 23 -5.59 -23.58 -0.25
N ALA A 24 -5.49 -22.84 -1.35
CA ALA A 24 -4.23 -22.44 -1.97
C ALA A 24 -3.36 -21.54 -1.07
N VAL A 25 -3.98 -20.73 -0.21
CA VAL A 25 -3.29 -19.81 0.69
C VAL A 25 -2.92 -20.52 1.99
N ALA A 26 -3.84 -21.34 2.51
CA ALA A 26 -3.61 -22.16 3.69
C ALA A 26 -2.42 -23.11 3.53
N PHE A 27 -2.23 -23.69 2.33
CA PHE A 27 -1.07 -24.54 2.02
C PHE A 27 0.27 -23.82 2.16
N ASN A 28 0.35 -22.53 1.84
CA ASN A 28 1.60 -21.78 1.90
C ASN A 28 2.05 -21.45 3.34
N ILE A 29 1.13 -21.53 4.31
CA ILE A 29 1.36 -21.17 5.73
C ILE A 29 1.11 -22.36 6.69
N VAL A 30 0.99 -23.57 6.14
CA VAL A 30 0.66 -24.79 6.91
C VAL A 30 1.74 -25.16 7.93
N ASN A 31 2.97 -24.72 7.71
CA ASN A 31 4.11 -25.00 8.59
C ASN A 31 4.25 -24.02 9.76
N GLU A 32 3.46 -22.93 9.78
CA GLU A 32 3.56 -21.91 10.82
C GLU A 32 2.99 -22.40 12.16
N LYS A 33 3.72 -22.18 13.25
CA LYS A 33 3.37 -22.75 14.56
C LYS A 33 2.69 -21.77 15.51
N THR A 34 2.80 -20.48 15.22
CA THR A 34 2.25 -19.39 16.03
C THR A 34 1.44 -18.45 15.16
N THR A 35 0.46 -17.78 15.75
CA THR A 35 -0.36 -16.80 15.02
C THR A 35 0.51 -15.67 14.47
N VAL A 36 1.54 -15.28 15.21
CA VAL A 36 2.49 -14.23 14.81
C VAL A 36 3.24 -14.63 13.53
N ASN A 37 3.78 -15.84 13.47
CA ASN A 37 4.51 -16.27 12.28
C ASN A 37 3.56 -16.46 11.10
N LEU A 38 2.35 -16.99 11.34
CA LEU A 38 1.32 -17.11 10.32
C LEU A 38 0.96 -15.74 9.72
N MET A 39 0.70 -14.74 10.56
CA MET A 39 0.40 -13.38 10.12
C MET A 39 1.60 -12.75 9.38
N THR A 40 2.83 -12.99 9.85
CA THR A 40 4.04 -12.51 9.17
C THR A 40 4.20 -13.13 7.79
N ALA A 41 3.91 -14.43 7.63
CA ALA A 41 3.96 -15.11 6.34
C ALA A 41 2.88 -14.60 5.39
N LEU A 42 1.64 -14.41 5.87
CA LEU A 42 0.56 -13.79 5.10
C LEU A 42 0.93 -12.37 4.66
N THR A 43 1.45 -11.56 5.58
CA THR A 43 1.96 -10.24 5.28
C THR A 43 3.03 -10.34 4.20
N LYS A 44 4.06 -11.16 4.33
CA LYS A 44 5.09 -11.31 3.29
C LYS A 44 4.54 -11.74 1.92
N MET A 45 3.52 -12.59 1.89
CA MET A 45 2.91 -13.08 0.64
C MET A 45 2.09 -12.01 -0.08
N TYR A 46 1.38 -11.17 0.67
CA TYR A 46 0.42 -10.20 0.11
C TYR A 46 0.88 -8.74 0.20
N GLU A 47 1.83 -8.45 1.08
CA GLU A 47 2.63 -7.24 1.10
C GLU A 47 3.60 -7.33 -0.07
N LYS A 48 3.03 -7.08 -1.24
CA LYS A 48 3.73 -6.87 -2.49
C LYS A 48 4.87 -5.91 -2.18
N SER A 49 6.11 -6.41 -2.24
CA SER A 49 7.34 -5.70 -1.85
C SER A 49 7.17 -4.22 -2.14
N SER A 50 7.24 -3.40 -1.10
CA SER A 50 6.80 -2.02 -1.24
C SER A 50 7.61 -1.27 -2.28
N ASP A 51 8.84 -1.71 -2.60
CA ASP A 51 9.78 -0.91 -3.36
C ASP A 51 9.51 -0.86 -4.87
N PRO A 52 9.25 -1.97 -5.59
CA PRO A 52 8.79 -1.91 -6.97
C PRO A 52 7.46 -1.17 -7.14
N ASN A 53 6.53 -1.33 -6.19
CA ASN A 53 5.24 -0.64 -6.23
C ASN A 53 5.40 0.86 -5.96
N LYS A 54 6.16 1.24 -4.93
CA LYS A 54 6.55 2.63 -4.63
C LYS A 54 7.28 3.26 -5.81
N MET A 55 8.25 2.56 -6.40
CA MET A 55 9.00 3.03 -7.58
C MET A 55 8.07 3.24 -8.77
N PHE A 56 7.14 2.32 -9.02
CA PHE A 56 6.16 2.44 -10.09
C PHE A 56 5.25 3.66 -9.87
N LEU A 57 4.71 3.84 -8.66
CA LEU A 57 3.86 4.97 -8.30
C LEU A 57 4.61 6.30 -8.37
N MET A 58 5.87 6.34 -7.90
CA MET A 58 6.76 7.52 -8.02
C MET A 58 7.02 7.88 -9.49
N LYS A 59 7.40 6.90 -10.32
CA LYS A 59 7.59 7.12 -11.76
C LYS A 59 6.32 7.64 -12.43
N LYS A 60 5.16 7.11 -12.04
CA LYS A 60 3.87 7.57 -12.56
C LYS A 60 3.58 9.00 -12.13
N LEU A 61 3.81 9.35 -10.87
CA LEU A 61 3.63 10.72 -10.34
C LEU A 61 4.45 11.75 -11.14
N PHE A 62 5.75 11.50 -11.35
CA PHE A 62 6.61 12.43 -12.10
C PHE A 62 6.26 12.53 -13.59
N ASN A 63 5.52 11.56 -14.13
CA ASN A 63 5.03 11.58 -15.50
C ASN A 63 3.65 12.24 -15.64
N ILE A 64 2.98 12.60 -14.55
CA ILE A 64 1.74 13.38 -14.61
C ILE A 64 2.09 14.78 -15.11
N LYS A 65 1.57 15.12 -16.29
CA LYS A 65 1.66 16.46 -16.88
C LYS A 65 0.30 16.87 -17.37
N MET A 66 -0.06 18.11 -17.10
CA MET A 66 -1.28 18.71 -17.61
C MET A 66 -1.10 18.98 -19.11
N LEU A 67 -2.03 18.50 -19.90
CA LEU A 67 -2.12 18.82 -21.33
C LEU A 67 -2.91 20.12 -21.49
N ASP A 68 -2.63 20.89 -22.55
CA ASP A 68 -3.24 22.21 -22.79
C ASP A 68 -4.79 22.17 -22.86
N ASN A 69 -5.37 21.00 -23.12
CA ASN A 69 -6.83 20.80 -23.22
C ASN A 69 -7.46 20.14 -21.98
N THR A 70 -6.68 19.83 -20.94
CA THR A 70 -7.21 19.19 -19.72
C THR A 70 -7.65 20.26 -18.72
N PRO A 71 -8.88 20.19 -18.16
CA PRO A 71 -9.30 21.10 -17.09
C PRO A 71 -8.38 21.01 -15.88
N MET A 72 -8.06 22.15 -15.28
CA MET A 72 -7.20 22.22 -14.07
C MET A 72 -7.77 21.36 -12.92
N GLU A 73 -9.09 21.31 -12.78
CA GLU A 73 -9.77 20.49 -11.77
C GLU A 73 -9.53 18.99 -11.96
N GLU A 74 -9.59 18.50 -13.20
CA GLU A 74 -9.34 17.10 -13.53
C GLU A 74 -7.88 16.74 -13.26
N HIS A 75 -6.95 17.63 -13.64
CA HIS A 75 -5.54 17.46 -13.36
C HIS A 75 -5.24 17.42 -11.86
N LEU A 76 -5.84 18.33 -11.09
CA LEU A 76 -5.71 18.37 -9.63
C LEU A 76 -6.24 17.09 -8.98
N ASN A 77 -7.39 16.59 -9.45
CA ASN A 77 -7.96 15.34 -8.95
C ASN A 77 -7.07 14.12 -9.26
N ASN A 78 -6.50 14.06 -10.47
CA ASN A 78 -5.55 13.02 -10.86
C ASN A 78 -4.30 13.02 -9.99
N LEU A 79 -3.75 14.21 -9.72
CA LEU A 79 -2.57 14.37 -8.88
C LEU A 79 -2.87 14.03 -7.41
N ASN A 80 -4.00 14.49 -6.87
CA ASN A 80 -4.43 14.14 -5.50
C ASN A 80 -4.70 12.64 -5.32
N THR A 81 -5.30 11.99 -6.33
CA THR A 81 -5.49 10.53 -6.33
C THR A 81 -4.14 9.82 -6.28
N MET A 82 -3.16 10.30 -7.06
CA MET A 82 -1.81 9.73 -7.06
C MET A 82 -1.12 9.89 -5.70
N MET A 83 -1.23 11.07 -5.08
CA MET A 83 -0.70 11.34 -3.74
C MET A 83 -1.35 10.45 -2.68
N SER A 84 -2.66 10.20 -2.78
CA SER A 84 -3.39 9.33 -1.87
C SER A 84 -2.91 7.89 -1.97
N GLN A 85 -2.67 7.39 -3.19
CA GLN A 85 -2.08 6.06 -3.41
C GLN A 85 -0.65 5.95 -2.86
N LEU A 86 0.16 7.01 -2.99
CA LEU A 86 1.50 7.06 -2.41
C LEU A 86 1.46 7.04 -0.87
N CYS A 87 0.49 7.75 -0.28
CA CYS A 87 0.26 7.74 1.16
C CYS A 87 -0.07 6.34 1.69
N LEU A 88 -0.87 5.56 0.94
CA LEU A 88 -1.22 4.17 1.28
C LEU A 88 -0.02 3.23 1.27
N VAL A 89 1.00 3.51 0.45
CA VAL A 89 2.26 2.73 0.45
C VAL A 89 3.32 3.31 1.38
N GLY A 90 2.95 4.28 2.24
CA GLY A 90 3.84 4.87 3.24
C GLY A 90 4.73 6.01 2.73
N ILE A 91 4.46 6.57 1.55
CA ILE A 91 5.15 7.76 1.04
C ILE A 91 4.23 8.96 1.24
N LYS A 92 4.64 9.87 2.12
CA LYS A 92 3.94 11.14 2.37
C LYS A 92 4.83 12.30 1.94
N PHE A 93 4.22 13.29 1.30
CA PHE A 93 4.85 14.55 0.97
C PHE A 93 4.28 15.62 1.89
N ASP A 94 5.15 16.50 2.36
CA ASP A 94 4.76 17.75 3.00
C ASP A 94 4.06 18.68 1.98
N ASP A 95 3.36 19.68 2.50
CA ASP A 95 2.54 20.56 1.68
C ASP A 95 3.37 21.40 0.70
N ASP A 96 4.61 21.76 1.05
CA ASP A 96 5.51 22.51 0.17
C ASP A 96 5.92 21.66 -1.04
N VAL A 97 6.31 20.40 -0.80
CA VAL A 97 6.65 19.45 -1.87
C VAL A 97 5.42 19.14 -2.74
N ARG A 98 4.22 19.04 -2.15
CA ARG A 98 2.98 18.86 -2.90
C ARG A 98 2.71 20.04 -3.83
N ALA A 99 2.94 21.26 -3.37
CA ALA A 99 2.80 22.47 -4.19
C ALA A 99 3.81 22.49 -5.34
N LEU A 100 5.08 22.13 -5.07
CA LEU A 100 6.12 22.03 -6.10
C LEU A 100 5.79 20.97 -7.16
N LEU A 101 5.28 19.80 -6.75
CA LEU A 101 4.88 18.74 -7.67
C LEU A 101 3.72 19.19 -8.57
N LEU A 102 2.73 19.89 -8.02
CA LEU A 102 1.66 20.50 -8.80
C LEU A 102 2.23 21.50 -9.83
N LEU A 103 3.04 22.46 -9.39
CA LEU A 103 3.64 23.47 -10.26
C LEU A 103 4.51 22.85 -11.37
N SER A 104 5.25 21.79 -11.07
CA SER A 104 6.11 21.09 -12.03
C SER A 104 5.34 20.36 -13.13
N SER A 105 4.08 20.04 -12.88
CA SER A 105 3.20 19.31 -13.80
C SER A 105 2.37 20.22 -14.72
N LEU A 106 2.37 21.53 -14.48
CA LEU A 106 1.64 22.50 -15.30
C LEU A 106 2.33 22.74 -16.66
N PRO A 107 1.56 23.10 -17.72
CA PRO A 107 2.15 23.48 -18.99
C PRO A 107 2.98 24.76 -18.85
N LYS A 108 4.09 24.85 -19.59
CA LYS A 108 4.98 26.03 -19.59
C LYS A 108 4.33 27.27 -20.21
N LYS A 109 3.14 27.13 -20.78
CA LYS A 109 2.35 28.20 -21.38
C LYS A 109 1.04 28.32 -20.62
N LEU A 110 1.04 29.17 -19.60
CA LEU A 110 -0.17 29.91 -19.23
C LEU A 110 -0.19 31.13 -20.16
N GLY A 111 -0.60 30.93 -21.40
CA GLY A 111 -0.55 31.95 -22.45
C GLY A 111 -1.62 31.72 -23.50
#